data_AF-M3XZY4-F1
#
_entry.id   AF-M3XZY4-F1
#
_cell.length_a   1.000
_cell.length_b   1.000
_cell.length_c   1.000
_cell.angle_alpha   90.00
_cell.angle_beta   90.00
_cell.angle_gamma   90.00
#
_symmetry.space_group_name_H-M   'P 1'
#
loop_
_entity.id
_entity.type
_entity.pdbx_description
1 polymer ?
#
loop_
_entity_poly.entity_id
_entity_poly.type
_entity_poly.pdbx_seq_one_letter_code
_entity_poly.pdbx_strand_id
1 'polypeptide(L)'
;TLCRLFVLPASYQRFSDCYKRLCQLQPDVTQRIHDKFVAQLQASVREEISEIKAEGNLEAVLDALDRIVEEGKDRTEPAWRPSGIPEADVRSVAVPYFLQQRDALQRRVRRQEAENRRLAEAVLAGRRQLEQLEQQAQARQQAWQALHREQKELLGVLGEPE
;
A
#
# COMPACT_ATOMS: atom_id res chain seq x y z
N THR A 1 -11.04 42.34 1.26
CA THR A 1 -11.90 42.89 0.18
C THR A 1 -13.38 42.64 0.44
N LEU A 2 -13.78 41.43 0.88
CA LEU A 2 -15.18 41.08 1.21
C LEU A 2 -15.83 41.96 2.29
N CYS A 3 -15.19 42.19 3.45
CA CYS A 3 -15.78 43.08 4.48
C CYS A 3 -15.99 44.51 3.98
N ARG A 4 -15.15 45.01 3.06
CA ARG A 4 -15.33 46.35 2.46
C ARG A 4 -16.58 46.40 1.57
N LEU A 5 -16.90 45.32 0.85
CA LEU A 5 -18.11 45.21 0.04
C LEU A 5 -19.39 45.30 0.88
N PHE A 6 -19.40 44.71 2.08
CA PHE A 6 -20.55 44.79 3.00
C PHE A 6 -20.63 46.12 3.77
N VAL A 7 -19.52 46.83 3.95
CA VAL A 7 -19.46 48.13 4.64
C VAL A 7 -19.89 49.29 3.72
N LEU A 8 -19.67 49.19 2.41
CA LEU A 8 -20.10 50.20 1.43
C LEU A 8 -21.59 50.58 1.51
N PRO A 9 -22.54 49.64 1.64
CA PRO A 9 -23.96 49.97 1.83
C PRO A 9 -24.30 50.57 3.21
N ALA A 10 -23.38 50.52 4.19
CA ALA A 10 -23.50 51.11 5.52
C ALA A 10 -22.87 52.52 5.59
N SER A 11 -22.90 53.29 4.49
CA SER A 11 -22.44 54.69 4.49
C SER A 11 -23.21 55.54 5.51
N TYR A 12 -22.54 56.53 6.10
CA TYR A 12 -23.17 57.45 7.05
C TYR A 12 -24.35 58.21 6.43
N GLN A 13 -24.30 58.50 5.13
CA GLN A 13 -25.41 59.14 4.41
C GLN A 13 -26.71 58.32 4.51
N ARG A 14 -26.66 57.02 4.19
CA ARG A 14 -27.85 56.14 4.27
C ARG A 14 -28.33 55.98 5.71
N PHE A 15 -27.40 55.90 6.67
CA PHE A 15 -27.73 55.89 8.08
C PHE A 15 -28.45 57.18 8.51
N SER A 16 -27.92 58.34 8.12
CA SER A 16 -28.52 59.64 8.42
C SER A 16 -29.87 59.85 7.75
N ASP A 17 -30.07 59.30 6.56
CA ASP A 17 -31.35 59.34 5.84
C ASP A 17 -32.46 58.57 6.57
N CYS A 18 -32.12 57.47 7.25
CA CYS A 18 -33.06 56.70 8.05
C CYS A 18 -33.31 57.31 9.45
N TYR A 19 -32.33 58.04 9.99
CA TYR A 19 -32.37 58.61 11.36
C TYR A 19 -32.30 60.15 11.39
N LYS A 20 -32.92 60.83 10.41
CA LYS A 20 -32.81 62.28 10.19
C LYS A 20 -33.05 63.12 11.44
N ARG A 21 -34.12 62.84 12.19
CA ARG A 21 -34.50 63.62 13.37
C ARG A 21 -33.47 63.51 14.51
N LEU A 22 -32.85 62.34 14.67
CA LEU A 22 -31.81 62.11 15.68
C LEU A 22 -30.50 62.79 15.25
N CYS A 23 -30.14 62.68 13.97
CA CYS A 23 -28.96 63.33 13.40
C CYS A 23 -29.02 64.87 13.51
N GLN A 24 -30.21 65.46 13.35
CA GLN A 24 -30.43 66.90 13.45
C GLN A 24 -30.30 67.42 14.90
N LEU A 25 -30.72 66.63 15.89
CA LEU A 25 -30.65 67.01 17.30
C LEU A 25 -29.23 66.86 17.87
N GLN A 26 -28.53 65.78 17.51
CA GLN A 26 -27.19 65.48 18.02
C GLN A 26 -26.30 64.82 16.94
N PRO A 27 -25.76 65.61 16.00
CA PRO A 27 -24.98 65.10 14.87
C PRO A 27 -23.70 64.39 15.32
N ASP A 28 -22.94 64.98 16.25
CA ASP A 28 -21.67 64.43 16.73
C ASP A 28 -21.85 63.06 17.43
N VAL A 29 -22.91 62.92 18.22
CA VAL A 29 -23.23 61.67 18.92
C VAL A 29 -23.66 60.60 17.92
N THR A 30 -24.52 60.98 16.96
CA THR A 30 -25.07 60.06 15.96
C THR A 30 -23.99 59.55 15.00
N GLN A 31 -23.04 60.40 14.63
CA GLN A 31 -21.85 60.01 13.85
C GLN A 31 -20.96 59.04 14.63
N ARG A 32 -20.65 59.34 15.91
CA ARG A 32 -19.86 58.42 16.76
C ARG A 32 -20.52 57.05 16.94
N ILE A 33 -21.84 57.00 17.03
CA ILE A 33 -22.60 55.73 17.10
C ILE A 33 -22.43 54.93 15.81
N HIS A 34 -22.59 55.58 14.65
CA HIS A 34 -22.41 54.93 13.35
C HIS A 34 -20.98 54.41 13.17
N ASP A 35 -19.98 55.25 13.46
CA ASP A 35 -18.56 54.86 13.37
C ASP A 35 -18.24 53.67 14.27
N LYS A 36 -18.77 53.67 15.51
CA LYS A 36 -18.60 52.57 16.45
C LYS A 36 -19.28 51.29 15.96
N PHE A 37 -20.50 51.39 15.44
CA PHE A 37 -21.22 50.24 14.88
C PHE A 37 -20.44 49.61 13.72
N VAL A 38 -19.99 50.42 12.76
CA VAL A 38 -19.21 49.94 11.60
C VAL A 38 -17.90 49.30 12.05
N ALA A 39 -17.17 49.94 12.98
CA ALA A 39 -15.91 49.41 13.49
C ALA A 39 -16.11 48.07 14.22
N GLN A 40 -17.13 47.97 15.08
CA GLN A 40 -17.43 46.73 15.82
C GLN A 40 -17.88 45.60 14.88
N LEU A 41 -18.75 45.90 13.90
CA LEU A 41 -19.17 44.91 12.93
C LEU A 41 -17.99 44.39 12.10
N GLN A 42 -17.11 45.28 11.66
CA GLN A 42 -15.91 44.88 10.92
C GLN A 42 -14.96 44.03 11.78
N ALA A 43 -14.77 44.40 13.04
CA ALA A 43 -13.92 43.66 13.96
C ALA A 43 -14.49 42.25 14.21
N SER A 44 -15.78 42.17 14.57
CA SER A 44 -16.47 40.91 14.83
C SER A 44 -16.44 39.96 13.64
N VAL A 45 -16.70 40.45 12.41
CA VAL A 45 -16.62 39.58 11.21
C VAL A 45 -15.20 39.09 10.96
N ARG A 46 -14.17 39.92 11.19
CA ARG A 46 -12.78 39.50 11.01
C ARG A 46 -12.34 38.50 12.07
N GLU A 47 -12.78 38.71 13.30
CA GLU A 47 -12.53 37.80 14.42
C GLU A 47 -13.17 36.45 14.14
N GLU A 48 -14.46 36.42 13.78
CA GLU A 48 -15.19 35.20 13.40
C GLU A 48 -14.48 34.43 12.27
N ILE A 49 -14.05 35.11 11.20
CA ILE A 49 -13.29 34.48 10.12
C ILE A 49 -11.96 33.91 10.63
N SER A 50 -11.28 34.63 11.53
CA SER A 50 -10.00 34.19 12.09
C SER A 50 -10.18 32.98 13.01
N GLU A 51 -11.28 32.95 13.77
CA GLU A 51 -11.67 31.81 14.60
C GLU A 51 -11.99 30.59 13.75
N ILE A 52 -12.83 30.72 12.71
CA ILE A 52 -13.13 29.63 11.76
C ILE A 52 -11.84 29.11 11.10
N LYS A 53 -10.93 30.01 10.72
CA LYS A 53 -9.62 29.63 10.17
C LYS A 53 -8.78 28.83 11.17
N ALA A 54 -8.77 29.24 12.43
CA ALA A 54 -8.00 28.58 13.47
C ALA A 54 -8.62 27.21 13.85
N GLU A 55 -9.93 27.15 14.08
CA GLU A 55 -10.67 25.93 14.44
C GLU A 55 -10.54 24.87 13.34
N GLY A 56 -10.73 25.26 12.09
CA GLY A 56 -10.59 24.38 10.93
C GLY A 56 -9.14 24.10 10.52
N ASN A 57 -8.14 24.70 11.20
CA ASN A 57 -6.74 24.68 10.80
C ASN A 57 -6.55 24.99 9.30
N LEU A 58 -7.32 25.95 8.78
CA LEU A 58 -7.51 26.16 7.35
C LEU A 58 -6.22 26.59 6.67
N GLU A 59 -5.35 27.32 7.36
CA GLU A 59 -4.05 27.75 6.79
C GLU A 59 -3.21 26.53 6.41
N ALA A 60 -3.03 25.56 7.33
CA ALA A 60 -2.26 24.37 7.05
C ALA A 60 -2.90 23.47 5.97
N VAL A 61 -4.23 23.36 5.97
CA VAL A 61 -4.97 22.55 4.98
C VAL A 61 -4.89 23.17 3.59
N LEU A 62 -5.04 24.50 3.48
CA LEU A 62 -4.94 25.21 2.21
C LEU A 62 -3.50 25.22 1.69
N ASP A 63 -2.50 25.41 2.57
CA ASP A 63 -1.09 25.29 2.19
C ASP A 63 -0.75 23.88 1.69
N ALA A 64 -1.30 22.84 2.31
CA ALA A 64 -1.14 21.46 1.85
C ALA A 64 -1.83 21.22 0.50
N LEU A 65 -3.03 21.79 0.29
CA LEU A 65 -3.73 21.72 -0.98
C LEU A 65 -2.94 22.41 -2.10
N ASP A 66 -2.38 23.58 -1.83
CA ASP A 66 -1.54 24.31 -2.78
C ASP A 66 -0.35 23.44 -3.20
N ARG A 67 0.35 22.80 -2.26
CA ARG A 67 1.44 21.85 -2.57
C ARG A 67 0.98 20.70 -3.46
N ILE A 68 -0.16 20.08 -3.18
CA ILE A 68 -0.71 18.98 -4.00
C ILE A 68 -1.02 19.46 -5.42
N VAL A 69 -1.57 20.67 -5.56
CA VAL A 69 -1.85 21.27 -6.87
C VAL A 69 -0.55 21.51 -7.62
N GLU A 70 0.48 22.06 -6.97
CA GLU A 70 1.82 22.25 -7.52
C GLU A 70 2.46 20.94 -8.01
N GLU A 71 2.42 19.88 -7.20
CA GLU A 71 2.96 18.56 -7.56
C GLU A 71 2.21 17.90 -8.73
N GLY A 72 0.93 18.25 -8.91
CA GLY A 72 0.05 17.69 -9.94
C GLY A 72 0.06 18.45 -11.27
N LYS A 73 0.72 19.61 -11.37
CA LYS A 73 0.59 20.54 -12.51
C LYS A 73 0.86 19.94 -13.88
N ASP A 74 1.81 19.02 -13.97
CA ASP A 74 2.24 18.43 -15.24
C ASP A 74 1.30 17.32 -15.73
N ARG A 75 0.36 16.87 -14.89
CA ARG A 75 -0.60 15.81 -15.23
C ARG A 75 -1.81 16.42 -15.94
N THR A 76 -1.84 16.31 -17.26
CA THR A 76 -2.94 16.83 -18.09
C THR A 76 -4.15 15.89 -18.17
N GLU A 77 -3.97 14.62 -17.79
CA GLU A 77 -5.04 13.63 -17.80
C GLU A 77 -5.99 13.82 -16.61
N PRO A 78 -7.29 13.51 -16.78
CA PRO A 78 -8.23 13.52 -15.66
C PRO A 78 -7.77 12.55 -14.58
N ALA A 79 -7.49 13.09 -13.39
CA ALA A 79 -7.16 12.27 -12.24
C ALA A 79 -8.35 11.36 -11.86
N TRP A 80 -8.06 10.17 -11.37
CA TRP A 80 -9.07 9.22 -10.88
C TRP A 80 -10.00 9.88 -9.84
N ARG A 81 -11.27 9.48 -9.85
CA ARG A 81 -12.28 9.87 -8.88
C ARG A 81 -12.99 8.61 -8.36
N PRO A 82 -13.41 8.58 -7.09
CA PRO A 82 -14.17 7.47 -6.55
C PRO A 82 -15.37 7.17 -7.43
N SER A 83 -15.51 5.90 -7.83
CA SER A 83 -16.60 5.46 -8.71
C SER A 83 -17.94 5.40 -7.99
N GLY A 84 -17.92 5.42 -6.65
CA GLY A 84 -19.09 5.17 -5.81
C GLY A 84 -19.34 3.67 -5.57
N ILE A 85 -18.48 2.80 -6.10
CA ILE A 85 -18.51 1.35 -5.91
C ILE A 85 -17.32 0.97 -5.02
N PRO A 86 -17.53 0.71 -3.72
CA PRO A 86 -16.45 0.45 -2.77
C PRO A 86 -15.52 -0.69 -3.21
N GLU A 87 -16.05 -1.77 -3.77
CA GLU A 87 -15.27 -2.93 -4.20
C GLU A 87 -14.31 -2.58 -5.35
N ALA A 88 -14.72 -1.68 -6.25
CA ALA A 88 -13.88 -1.22 -7.35
C ALA A 88 -12.80 -0.25 -6.84
N ASP A 89 -13.18 0.68 -5.97
CA ASP A 89 -12.30 1.71 -5.44
C ASP A 89 -11.20 1.09 -4.55
N VAL A 90 -11.57 0.15 -3.67
CA VAL A 90 -10.63 -0.58 -2.79
C VAL A 90 -9.68 -1.46 -3.60
N ARG A 91 -10.15 -2.08 -4.69
CA ARG A 91 -9.30 -2.93 -5.54
C ARG A 91 -8.08 -2.18 -6.05
N SER A 92 -8.24 -0.92 -6.47
CA SER A 92 -7.13 -0.11 -6.98
C SER A 92 -5.98 0.02 -5.96
N VAL A 93 -6.30 0.15 -4.68
CA VAL A 93 -5.35 0.26 -3.57
C VAL A 93 -4.77 -1.10 -3.17
N ALA A 94 -5.58 -2.17 -3.24
CA ALA A 94 -5.18 -3.49 -2.77
C ALA A 94 -4.31 -4.27 -3.77
N VAL A 95 -4.46 -4.02 -5.08
CA VAL A 95 -3.76 -4.75 -6.15
C VAL A 95 -2.23 -4.81 -5.97
N PRO A 96 -1.51 -3.71 -5.67
CA PRO A 96 -0.06 -3.75 -5.48
C PRO A 96 0.40 -4.76 -4.42
N TYR A 97 -0.33 -4.87 -3.30
CA TYR A 97 -0.02 -5.79 -2.22
C TYR A 97 -0.23 -7.25 -2.63
N PHE A 98 -1.34 -7.54 -3.34
CA PHE A 98 -1.60 -8.88 -3.85
C PHE A 98 -0.60 -9.31 -4.92
N LEU A 99 -0.15 -8.38 -5.76
CA LEU A 99 0.92 -8.65 -6.73
C LEU A 99 2.23 -8.99 -6.01
N GLN A 100 2.62 -8.22 -4.99
CA GLN A 100 3.82 -8.51 -4.19
C GLN A 100 3.74 -9.89 -3.52
N GLN A 101 2.59 -10.23 -2.93
CA GLN A 101 2.37 -11.53 -2.28
C GLN A 101 2.44 -12.68 -3.30
N ARG A 102 1.78 -12.53 -4.45
CA ARG A 102 1.83 -13.50 -5.54
C ARG A 102 3.27 -13.77 -5.99
N ASP A 103 4.04 -12.71 -6.22
CA ASP A 103 5.41 -12.83 -6.71
C ASP A 103 6.34 -13.49 -5.67
N ALA A 104 6.13 -13.20 -4.38
CA ALA A 104 6.82 -13.87 -3.29
C ALA A 104 6.50 -15.38 -3.23
N LEU A 105 5.22 -15.75 -3.36
CA LEU A 105 4.80 -17.16 -3.39
C LEU A 105 5.34 -17.89 -4.62
N GLN A 106 5.29 -17.27 -5.79
CA GLN A 106 5.85 -17.85 -7.02
C GLN A 106 7.34 -18.14 -6.89
N ARG A 107 8.12 -17.23 -6.28
CA ARG A 107 9.55 -17.47 -6.02
C ARG A 107 9.77 -18.67 -5.10
N ARG A 108 8.95 -18.81 -4.05
CA ARG A 108 9.03 -19.95 -3.11
C ARG A 108 8.70 -21.27 -3.81
N VAL A 109 7.64 -21.29 -4.61
CA VAL A 109 7.24 -22.47 -5.38
C VAL A 109 8.35 -22.90 -6.34
N ARG A 110 8.87 -21.96 -7.14
CA ARG A 110 9.97 -22.25 -8.09
C ARG A 110 11.22 -22.80 -7.39
N ARG A 111 11.56 -22.27 -6.21
CA ARG A 111 12.68 -22.77 -5.40
C ARG A 111 12.44 -24.21 -4.98
N GLN A 112 11.25 -24.51 -4.46
CA GLN A 112 10.91 -25.86 -4.01
C GLN A 112 10.88 -26.86 -5.18
N GLU A 113 10.33 -26.47 -6.33
CA GLU A 113 10.31 -27.30 -7.53
C GLU A 113 11.71 -27.62 -8.06
N ALA A 114 12.63 -26.66 -7.99
CA ALA A 114 14.02 -26.87 -8.39
C ALA A 114 14.74 -27.83 -7.42
N GLU A 115 14.53 -27.67 -6.13
CA GLU A 115 15.08 -28.54 -5.10
C GLU A 115 14.52 -29.97 -5.21
N ASN A 116 13.21 -30.11 -5.38
CA ASN A 116 12.56 -31.40 -5.57
C ASN A 116 13.08 -32.13 -6.81
N ARG A 117 13.30 -31.41 -7.93
CA ARG A 117 13.90 -32.00 -9.15
C ARG A 117 15.29 -32.54 -8.88
N ARG A 118 16.15 -31.74 -8.24
CA ARG A 118 17.51 -32.16 -7.86
C ARG A 118 17.49 -33.39 -6.94
N LEU A 119 16.58 -33.41 -5.96
CA LEU A 119 16.45 -34.56 -5.05
C LEU A 119 15.94 -35.81 -5.78
N ALA A 120 14.97 -35.67 -6.68
CA ALA A 120 14.47 -36.78 -7.49
C ALA A 120 15.58 -37.38 -8.37
N GLU A 121 16.40 -36.54 -9.01
CA GLU A 121 17.57 -36.99 -9.77
C GLU A 121 18.57 -37.75 -8.90
N ALA A 122 18.86 -37.25 -7.69
CA ALA A 122 19.75 -37.92 -6.75
C ALA A 122 19.18 -39.28 -6.28
N VAL A 123 17.88 -39.36 -6.02
CA VAL A 123 17.21 -40.62 -5.67
C VAL A 123 17.29 -41.63 -6.82
N LEU A 124 17.05 -41.20 -8.07
CA LEU A 124 17.17 -42.08 -9.23
C LEU A 124 18.61 -42.57 -9.42
N ALA A 125 19.61 -41.69 -9.25
CA ALA A 125 21.02 -42.07 -9.30
C ALA A 125 21.36 -43.10 -8.20
N GLY A 126 20.90 -42.87 -6.97
CA GLY A 126 21.09 -43.81 -5.86
C GLY A 126 20.43 -45.17 -6.10
N ARG A 127 19.22 -45.20 -6.68
CA ARG A 127 18.53 -46.46 -7.04
C ARG A 127 19.35 -47.27 -8.05
N ARG A 128 19.90 -46.63 -9.09
CA ARG A 128 20.76 -47.30 -10.08
C ARG A 128 22.03 -47.87 -9.46
N GLN A 129 22.64 -47.15 -8.51
CA GLN A 129 23.81 -47.65 -7.79
C GLN A 129 23.48 -48.88 -6.95
N LEU A 130 22.33 -48.90 -6.27
CA LEU A 130 21.87 -50.06 -5.51
C LEU A 130 21.62 -51.27 -6.41
N GLU A 131 20.97 -51.08 -7.56
CA GLU A 131 20.75 -52.16 -8.55
C GLU A 131 22.08 -52.76 -9.03
N GLN A 132 23.08 -51.92 -9.31
CA GLN A 132 24.41 -52.39 -9.71
C GLN A 132 25.11 -53.17 -8.59
N LEU A 133 25.02 -52.70 -7.34
CA LEU A 133 25.60 -53.39 -6.19
C LEU A 133 24.93 -54.74 -5.94
N GLU A 134 23.61 -54.82 -6.10
CA GLU A 134 22.86 -56.07 -5.97
C GLU A 134 23.27 -57.10 -7.03
N GLN A 135 23.41 -56.67 -8.29
CA GLN A 135 23.91 -57.53 -9.37
C GLN A 135 25.33 -58.05 -9.08
N GLN A 136 26.23 -57.18 -8.58
CA GLN A 136 27.58 -57.59 -8.21
C GLN A 136 27.59 -58.57 -7.03
N ALA A 137 26.73 -58.35 -6.03
CA ALA A 137 26.60 -59.23 -4.88
C ALA A 137 26.08 -60.62 -5.31
N GLN A 138 25.06 -60.68 -6.16
CA GLN A 138 24.54 -61.93 -6.72
C GLN A 138 25.59 -62.66 -7.56
N ALA A 139 26.32 -61.96 -8.44
CA ALA A 139 27.37 -62.57 -9.25
C ALA A 139 28.48 -63.18 -8.37
N ARG A 140 28.90 -62.47 -7.32
CA ARG A 140 29.87 -63.01 -6.34
C ARG A 140 29.31 -64.23 -5.62
N GLN A 141 28.06 -64.17 -5.16
CA GLN A 141 27.42 -65.31 -4.50
C GLN A 141 27.37 -66.54 -5.40
N GLN A 142 27.00 -66.38 -6.67
CA GLN A 142 26.96 -67.47 -7.65
C GLN A 142 28.36 -68.04 -7.91
N ALA A 143 29.38 -67.18 -8.04
CA ALA A 143 30.77 -67.61 -8.21
C ALA A 143 31.25 -68.44 -7.01
N TRP A 144 30.95 -68.01 -5.77
CA TRP A 144 31.27 -68.78 -4.57
C TRP A 144 30.54 -70.13 -4.52
N GLN A 145 29.27 -70.17 -4.91
CA GLN A 145 28.51 -71.42 -4.98
C GLN A 145 29.06 -72.39 -6.02
N ALA A 146 29.49 -71.90 -7.19
CA ALA A 146 30.11 -72.71 -8.23
C ALA A 146 31.44 -73.32 -7.73
N LEU A 147 32.31 -72.50 -7.15
CA LEU A 147 33.59 -72.95 -6.59
C LEU A 147 33.39 -74.01 -5.50
N HIS A 148 32.37 -73.84 -4.64
CA HIS A 148 32.05 -74.81 -3.61
C HIS A 148 31.55 -76.15 -4.19
N ARG A 149 30.76 -76.12 -5.28
CA ARG A 149 30.34 -77.35 -5.99
C ARG A 149 31.53 -78.06 -6.60
N GLU A 150 32.40 -77.35 -7.31
CA GLU A 150 33.62 -77.92 -7.89
C GLU A 150 34.51 -78.55 -6.81
N GLN A 151 34.67 -77.88 -5.67
CA GLN A 151 35.41 -78.43 -4.53
C GLN A 151 34.77 -79.72 -3.98
N LYS A 152 33.44 -79.78 -3.89
CA LYS A 152 32.71 -80.96 -3.46
C LYS A 152 32.85 -82.12 -4.45
N GLU A 153 32.80 -81.84 -5.75
CA GLU A 153 33.02 -82.82 -6.81
C GLU A 153 34.45 -83.37 -6.78
N LEU A 154 35.46 -82.50 -6.63
CA LEU A 154 36.86 -82.91 -6.49
C LEU A 154 37.09 -83.79 -5.27
N LEU A 155 36.47 -83.47 -4.13
CA LEU A 155 36.53 -84.30 -2.92
C LEU A 155 35.82 -85.65 -3.09
N GLY A 156 34.77 -85.71 -3.90
CA GLY A 156 34.12 -86.98 -4.28
C GLY A 156 34.98 -87.84 -5.21
N VAL A 157 35.75 -87.23 -6.12
CA VAL A 157 36.68 -87.94 -7.02
C VAL A 157 37.95 -88.40 -6.29
N LEU A 158 38.44 -87.61 -5.33
CA LEU A 158 39.61 -87.95 -4.50
C LEU A 158 39.24 -88.86 -3.30
N GLY A 159 37.94 -89.03 -3.04
CA GLY A 159 37.37 -89.79 -1.93
C GLY A 159 36.84 -91.17 -2.33
N GLU A 160 37.58 -91.93 -3.13
CA GLU A 160 37.68 -93.39 -3.03
C GLU A 160 39.12 -93.80 -3.42
N PRO A 161 39.79 -94.59 -2.55
CA PRO A 161 39.63 -96.04 -2.67
C PRO A 161 39.36 -96.77 -1.34
N GLU A 162 38.64 -97.89 -1.51
CA GLU A 162 38.30 -99.01 -0.59
C GLU A 162 37.19 -98.84 0.45
#